data_AF-A0AA88UCD0-F1
#
_entry.id   AF-A0AA88UCD0-F1
#
_cell.length_a   1.000
_cell.length_b   1.000
_cell.length_c   1.000
_cell.angle_alpha   90.00
_cell.angle_beta   90.00
_cell.angle_gamma   90.00
#
_symmetry.space_group_name_H-M   'P 1'
#
loop_
_entity.id
_entity.type
_entity.pdbx_description
1 polymer ?
#
loop_
_entity_poly.entity_id
_entity_poly.type
_entity_poly.pdbx_seq_one_letter_code
_entity_poly.pdbx_strand_id
1 'polypeptide(L)'
;MDYNTRPNLPVINFSEESMQPGTSSWLSACNQVRHALETYGCFLASYAKVSTELSDAVFQAVGELSELPRDTKVQNVADIPYFGYLGQDPRKPLLESMGIENAPSKEAVQSFTNLMWPSGNDHFCDTVHLYAKLVRELEQTVSKMVFQSYGVGKYYDSHNESTDYLLRYMHYRVPNVEENNLGVPTHTDKTLITILHQNQVCGLEVKTKEDEWIEVEFPPSSFVVMAGDAFQVWSNDRVRAASHRVIMKGNKARFTIGLFSHQKGIIEVPEELVTDENPLKFKPFDNFGYLRFSLTEEGRRAEDPVKAYSGV
;
A
#
# COMPACT_ATOMS: atom_id res chain seq x y z
N MET A 1 -2.06 -5.24 36.64
CA MET A 1 -2.99 -5.33 35.51
C MET A 1 -3.21 -3.90 35.05
N ASP A 2 -2.41 -3.46 34.08
CA ASP A 2 -2.49 -2.08 33.58
C ASP A 2 -3.74 -1.93 32.70
N TYR A 3 -4.63 -1.04 33.14
CA TYR A 3 -5.75 -0.54 32.36
C TYR A 3 -5.24 0.61 31.49
N ASN A 4 -5.53 0.57 30.18
CA ASN A 4 -5.33 1.63 29.16
C ASN A 4 -4.03 1.66 28.33
N THR A 5 -3.55 0.53 27.82
CA THR A 5 -2.80 0.59 26.54
C THR A 5 -3.78 0.40 25.39
N ARG A 6 -4.03 1.48 24.62
CA ARG A 6 -4.75 1.34 23.34
C ARG A 6 -3.99 0.33 22.47
N PRO A 7 -4.68 -0.56 21.74
CA PRO A 7 -4.01 -1.47 20.83
C PRO A 7 -3.24 -0.67 19.79
N ASN A 8 -1.94 -0.96 19.65
CA ASN A 8 -1.03 -0.31 18.71
C ASN A 8 -0.45 -1.35 17.75
N LEU A 9 -0.17 -0.94 16.52
CA LEU A 9 0.52 -1.80 15.56
C LEU A 9 1.96 -2.06 16.01
N PRO A 10 2.51 -3.26 15.73
CA PRO A 10 3.92 -3.53 15.97
C PRO A 10 4.78 -2.61 15.11
N VAL A 11 5.88 -2.11 15.69
CA VAL A 11 6.87 -1.29 14.99
C VAL A 11 8.10 -2.15 14.71
N ILE A 12 8.51 -2.22 13.46
CA ILE A 12 9.68 -2.97 12.99
C ILE A 12 10.69 -1.97 12.44
N ASN A 13 11.93 -2.04 12.92
CA ASN A 13 13.00 -1.14 12.49
C ASN A 13 13.79 -1.75 11.33
N PHE A 14 13.79 -1.06 10.19
CA PHE A 14 14.55 -1.41 8.98
C PHE A 14 15.87 -0.63 8.96
N SER A 15 16.79 -1.02 9.85
CA SER A 15 18.17 -0.55 9.88
C SER A 15 19.04 -1.27 8.85
N GLU A 16 20.23 -0.72 8.54
CA GLU A 16 21.18 -1.38 7.63
C GLU A 16 21.46 -2.84 8.02
N GLU A 17 21.68 -3.12 9.31
CA GLU A 17 21.96 -4.46 9.81
C GLU A 17 20.76 -5.41 9.63
N SER A 18 19.55 -4.95 9.97
CA SER A 18 18.32 -5.75 9.83
C SER A 18 17.97 -6.05 8.38
N MET A 19 18.44 -5.23 7.44
CA MET A 19 18.21 -5.38 6.00
C MET A 19 19.31 -6.15 5.27
N GLN A 20 20.33 -6.66 5.96
CA GLN A 20 21.40 -7.46 5.36
C GLN A 20 21.08 -8.96 5.40
N PRO A 21 20.77 -9.61 4.26
CA PRO A 21 20.43 -11.02 4.22
C PRO A 21 21.52 -11.92 4.79
N GLY A 22 21.10 -12.95 5.53
CA GLY A 22 22.00 -13.96 6.12
C GLY A 22 22.56 -13.61 7.51
N THR A 23 22.29 -12.40 8.02
CA THR A 23 22.64 -12.02 9.40
C THR A 23 21.60 -12.53 10.40
N SER A 24 21.96 -12.61 11.68
CA SER A 24 21.01 -12.92 12.77
C SER A 24 19.92 -11.86 12.90
N SER A 25 20.29 -10.58 12.69
CA SER A 25 19.37 -9.44 12.71
C SER A 25 18.34 -9.52 11.59
N TRP A 26 18.75 -9.95 10.39
CA TRP A 26 17.84 -10.24 9.29
C TRP A 26 16.88 -11.39 9.59
N LEU A 27 17.36 -12.50 10.15
CA LEU A 27 16.49 -13.63 10.50
C LEU A 27 15.47 -13.24 11.59
N SER A 28 15.88 -12.42 12.55
CA SER A 28 14.97 -11.83 13.55
C SER A 28 13.92 -10.93 12.90
N ALA A 29 14.33 -10.05 11.98
CA ALA A 29 13.42 -9.19 11.24
C ALA A 29 12.42 -10.00 10.38
N CYS A 30 12.87 -11.07 9.71
CA CYS A 30 12.00 -11.98 8.96
C CYS A 30 10.87 -12.54 9.83
N ASN A 31 11.20 -12.99 11.04
CA ASN A 31 10.21 -13.52 11.97
C ASN A 31 9.25 -12.44 12.48
N GLN A 32 9.75 -11.23 12.78
CA GLN A 32 8.91 -10.11 13.20
C GLN A 32 7.94 -9.69 12.11
N VAL A 33 8.42 -9.54 10.86
CA VAL A 33 7.61 -9.17 9.70
C VAL A 33 6.53 -10.23 9.45
N ARG A 34 6.90 -11.51 9.38
CA ARG A 34 5.93 -12.59 9.18
C ARG A 34 4.88 -12.61 10.29
N HIS A 35 5.31 -12.56 11.55
CA HIS A 35 4.39 -12.59 12.68
C HIS A 35 3.44 -11.39 12.70
N ALA A 36 3.93 -10.19 12.39
CA ALA A 36 3.10 -9.00 12.33
C ALA A 36 2.06 -9.08 11.21
N LEU A 37 2.44 -9.55 10.02
CA LEU A 37 1.52 -9.77 8.92
C LEU A 37 0.49 -10.88 9.23
N GLU A 38 0.94 -12.03 9.75
CA GLU A 38 0.04 -13.12 10.15
C GLU A 38 -0.96 -12.66 11.22
N THR A 39 -0.55 -11.79 12.16
CA THR A 39 -1.36 -11.39 13.32
C THR A 39 -2.27 -10.19 13.01
N TYR A 40 -1.73 -9.15 12.40
CA TYR A 40 -2.39 -7.84 12.23
C TYR A 40 -2.69 -7.50 10.76
N GLY A 41 -2.17 -8.26 9.80
CA GLY A 41 -2.23 -7.91 8.37
C GLY A 41 -1.35 -6.71 7.99
N CYS A 42 -0.74 -6.04 8.96
CA CYS A 42 0.06 -4.83 8.76
C CYS A 42 1.01 -4.55 9.93
N PHE A 43 1.93 -3.62 9.74
CA PHE A 43 2.83 -3.10 10.78
C PHE A 43 3.36 -1.71 10.42
N LEU A 44 3.94 -1.03 11.42
CA LEU A 44 4.71 0.19 11.20
C LEU A 44 6.18 -0.16 10.91
N ALA A 45 6.72 0.35 9.82
CA ALA A 45 8.13 0.26 9.45
C ALA A 45 8.83 1.59 9.75
N SER A 46 9.86 1.56 10.59
CA SER A 46 10.82 2.66 10.73
C SER A 46 11.90 2.49 9.66
N TYR A 47 12.02 3.45 8.73
CA TYR A 47 12.89 3.32 7.56
C TYR A 47 13.69 4.60 7.29
N ALA A 48 14.87 4.68 7.89
CA ALA A 48 15.70 5.89 7.91
C ALA A 48 16.32 6.29 6.56
N LYS A 49 16.28 5.40 5.55
CA LYS A 49 16.78 5.73 4.20
C LYS A 49 15.93 6.81 3.52
N VAL A 50 14.65 6.93 3.88
CA VAL A 50 13.86 8.12 3.54
C VAL A 50 14.07 9.15 4.65
N SER A 51 14.96 10.11 4.38
CA SER A 51 15.27 11.18 5.33
C SER A 51 14.09 12.13 5.51
N THR A 52 14.09 12.90 6.60
CA THR A 52 13.10 13.94 6.85
C THR A 52 13.07 14.96 5.70
N GLU A 53 14.24 15.34 5.17
CA GLU A 53 14.34 16.29 4.06
C GLU A 53 13.68 15.75 2.78
N LEU A 54 13.87 14.46 2.46
CA LEU A 54 13.21 13.84 1.32
C LEU A 54 11.71 13.69 1.56
N SER A 55 11.30 13.35 2.79
CA SER A 55 9.89 13.30 3.19
C SER A 55 9.22 14.67 2.99
N ASP A 56 9.83 15.75 3.48
CA ASP A 56 9.29 17.09 3.35
C ASP A 56 9.25 17.53 1.88
N ALA A 57 10.31 17.25 1.11
CA ALA A 57 10.37 17.56 -0.31
C ALA A 57 9.27 16.83 -1.12
N VAL A 58 9.03 15.54 -0.86
CA VAL A 58 8.00 14.80 -1.59
C VAL A 58 6.58 15.25 -1.21
N PHE A 59 6.33 15.60 0.07
CA PHE A 59 5.04 16.15 0.46
C PHE A 59 4.80 17.56 -0.07
N GLN A 60 5.85 18.39 -0.18
CA GLN A 60 5.77 19.66 -0.88
C GLN A 60 5.42 19.46 -2.36
N ALA A 61 6.13 18.55 -3.05
CA ALA A 61 5.89 18.22 -4.46
C ALA A 61 4.45 17.70 -4.70
N VAL A 62 3.93 16.88 -3.79
CA VAL A 62 2.52 16.42 -3.84
C VAL A 62 1.54 17.56 -3.54
N GLY A 63 1.89 18.49 -2.65
CA GLY A 63 1.11 19.72 -2.43
C GLY A 63 0.99 20.54 -3.71
N GLU A 64 2.11 20.82 -4.37
CA GLU A 64 2.16 21.54 -5.66
C GLU A 64 1.33 20.83 -6.75
N LEU A 65 1.41 19.49 -6.80
CA LEU A 65 0.60 18.68 -7.70
C LEU A 65 -0.91 18.81 -7.44
N SER A 66 -1.31 18.91 -6.17
CA SER A 66 -2.72 19.04 -5.78
C SER A 66 -3.32 20.40 -6.17
N GLU A 67 -2.50 21.45 -6.20
CA GLU A 67 -2.89 22.81 -6.58
C GLU A 67 -3.00 23.02 -8.11
N LEU A 68 -2.58 22.05 -8.92
CA LEU A 68 -2.74 22.15 -10.38
C LEU A 68 -4.22 22.29 -10.78
N PRO A 69 -4.50 23.03 -11.87
CA PRO A 69 -5.85 23.12 -12.41
C PRO A 69 -6.44 21.75 -12.66
N ARG A 70 -7.72 21.59 -12.34
CA ARG A 70 -8.42 20.33 -12.55
C ARG A 70 -8.30 19.82 -13.99
N ASP A 71 -8.44 20.71 -14.97
CA ASP A 71 -8.38 20.36 -16.40
C ASP A 71 -7.01 19.78 -16.81
N THR A 72 -5.95 20.05 -16.03
CA THR A 72 -4.65 19.38 -16.16
C THR A 72 -4.69 18.00 -15.49
N LYS A 73 -5.15 17.94 -14.24
CA LYS A 73 -5.14 16.68 -13.45
C LYS A 73 -5.96 15.57 -14.09
N VAL A 74 -7.11 15.89 -14.70
CA VAL A 74 -7.98 14.90 -15.37
C VAL A 74 -7.37 14.31 -16.65
N GLN A 75 -6.28 14.87 -17.17
CA GLN A 75 -5.55 14.29 -18.31
C GLN A 75 -4.76 13.05 -17.91
N ASN A 76 -4.49 12.84 -16.62
CA ASN A 76 -3.90 11.59 -16.15
C ASN A 76 -4.94 10.47 -16.19
N VAL A 77 -5.01 9.77 -17.33
CA VAL A 77 -5.90 8.63 -17.56
C VAL A 77 -5.10 7.34 -17.60
N ALA A 78 -5.74 6.23 -17.21
CA ALA A 78 -5.14 4.90 -17.27
C ALA A 78 -6.20 3.85 -17.63
N ASP A 79 -5.80 2.82 -18.36
CA ASP A 79 -6.66 1.67 -18.70
C ASP A 79 -6.89 0.76 -17.48
N ILE A 80 -5.96 0.75 -16.54
CA ILE A 80 -6.06 -0.01 -15.31
C ILE A 80 -6.87 0.81 -14.31
N PRO A 81 -7.96 0.24 -13.73
CA PRO A 81 -8.79 0.97 -12.80
C PRO A 81 -7.97 1.57 -11.66
N TYR A 82 -8.34 2.80 -11.30
CA TYR A 82 -7.67 3.64 -10.32
C TYR A 82 -6.34 4.24 -10.78
N PHE A 83 -5.56 3.66 -11.71
CA PHE A 83 -4.15 4.02 -11.91
C PHE A 83 -3.90 5.49 -12.33
N GLY A 84 -4.88 6.16 -12.94
CA GLY A 84 -4.84 7.59 -13.25
C GLY A 84 -5.41 8.50 -12.15
N TYR A 85 -6.00 9.62 -12.58
CA TYR A 85 -6.73 10.56 -11.73
C TYR A 85 -8.04 9.98 -11.23
N LEU A 86 -8.29 10.20 -9.93
CA LEU A 86 -9.55 9.94 -9.29
C LEU A 86 -9.91 11.16 -8.44
N GLY A 87 -11.02 11.79 -8.80
CA GLY A 87 -11.61 12.90 -8.05
C GLY A 87 -13.12 12.89 -8.24
N GLN A 88 -13.83 13.54 -7.31
CA GLN A 88 -15.29 13.65 -7.33
C GLN A 88 -16.08 12.33 -7.33
N ASP A 89 -15.52 11.25 -6.77
CA ASP A 89 -16.30 10.05 -6.50
C ASP A 89 -17.32 10.38 -5.37
N PRO A 90 -18.64 10.31 -5.61
CA PRO A 90 -19.63 10.61 -4.57
C PRO A 90 -19.50 9.71 -3.33
N ARG A 91 -18.85 8.54 -3.46
CA ARG A 91 -18.58 7.61 -2.35
C ARG A 91 -17.33 7.99 -1.54
N LYS A 92 -16.48 8.88 -2.07
CA LYS A 92 -15.25 9.37 -1.44
C LYS A 92 -15.13 10.90 -1.65
N PRO A 93 -16.11 11.69 -1.18
CA PRO A 93 -16.26 13.11 -1.55
C PRO A 93 -15.12 14.01 -1.04
N LEU A 94 -14.32 13.51 -0.10
CA LEU A 94 -13.17 14.21 0.47
C LEU A 94 -11.86 13.93 -0.29
N LEU A 95 -11.80 12.86 -1.09
CA LEU A 95 -10.58 12.36 -1.72
C LEU A 95 -10.41 12.88 -3.15
N GLU A 96 -9.23 13.39 -3.43
CA GLU A 96 -8.65 13.51 -4.76
C GLU A 96 -7.31 12.76 -4.79
N SER A 97 -7.03 12.02 -5.86
CA SER A 97 -5.79 11.24 -5.99
C SER A 97 -5.35 11.13 -7.43
N MET A 98 -4.06 10.89 -7.66
CA MET A 98 -3.60 10.32 -8.92
C MET A 98 -2.50 9.31 -8.70
N GLY A 99 -2.39 8.37 -9.63
CA GLY A 99 -1.28 7.43 -9.71
C GLY A 99 -0.22 7.82 -10.75
N ILE A 100 0.99 7.33 -10.49
CA ILE A 100 2.13 7.28 -11.39
C ILE A 100 2.51 5.80 -11.52
N GLU A 101 2.20 5.23 -12.68
CA GLU A 101 2.52 3.83 -12.98
C GLU A 101 4.04 3.67 -13.06
N ASN A 102 4.56 2.62 -12.42
CA ASN A 102 5.99 2.32 -12.40
C ASN A 102 6.89 3.51 -12.00
N ALA A 103 6.47 4.30 -11.00
CA ALA A 103 7.24 5.46 -10.51
C ALA A 103 8.72 5.19 -10.12
N PRO A 104 9.14 3.97 -9.76
CA PRO A 104 10.57 3.65 -9.62
C PRO A 104 11.39 3.73 -10.92
N SER A 105 10.78 3.83 -12.11
CA SER A 105 11.42 4.18 -13.39
C SER A 105 11.46 5.70 -13.58
N LYS A 106 12.62 6.23 -13.99
CA LYS A 106 12.77 7.68 -14.22
C LYS A 106 11.95 8.13 -15.42
N GLU A 107 11.85 7.30 -16.45
CA GLU A 107 11.09 7.54 -17.67
C GLU A 107 9.59 7.69 -17.37
N ALA A 108 9.05 6.85 -16.48
CA ALA A 108 7.65 6.90 -16.09
C ALA A 108 7.31 8.18 -15.32
N VAL A 109 8.15 8.55 -14.33
CA VAL A 109 7.97 9.80 -13.58
C VAL A 109 8.15 11.02 -14.48
N GLN A 110 9.12 11.01 -15.41
CA GLN A 110 9.30 12.09 -16.38
C GLN A 110 8.07 12.25 -17.29
N SER A 111 7.50 11.13 -17.75
CA SER A 111 6.30 11.16 -18.60
C SER A 111 5.11 11.76 -17.85
N PHE A 112 4.90 11.36 -16.60
CA PHE A 112 3.88 11.97 -15.74
C PHE A 112 4.16 13.46 -15.48
N THR A 113 5.41 13.82 -15.23
CA THR A 113 5.83 15.21 -14.98
C THR A 113 5.55 16.09 -16.19
N ASN A 114 5.88 15.64 -17.40
CA ASN A 114 5.63 16.38 -18.63
C ASN A 114 4.13 16.57 -18.89
N LEU A 115 3.30 15.61 -18.48
CA LEU A 115 1.84 15.71 -18.60
C LEU A 115 1.27 16.76 -17.63
N MET A 116 1.73 16.76 -16.37
CA MET A 116 1.27 17.69 -15.33
C MET A 116 1.85 19.10 -15.50
N TRP A 117 3.11 19.20 -15.96
CA TRP A 117 3.84 20.44 -16.21
C TRP A 117 4.49 20.40 -17.60
N PRO A 118 3.79 20.83 -18.66
CA PRO A 118 4.33 20.85 -20.02
C PRO A 118 5.59 21.70 -20.19
N SER A 119 5.81 22.68 -19.31
CA SER A 119 7.02 23.52 -19.27
C SER A 119 8.19 22.87 -18.51
N GLY A 120 8.02 21.66 -17.98
CA GLY A 120 8.99 20.94 -17.16
C GLY A 120 8.86 21.22 -15.66
N ASN A 121 9.26 20.23 -14.85
CA ASN A 121 9.41 20.33 -13.39
C ASN A 121 10.42 19.26 -12.91
N ASP A 122 11.71 19.51 -13.17
CA ASP A 122 12.77 18.56 -12.85
C ASP A 122 12.85 18.25 -11.35
N HIS A 123 12.56 19.24 -10.50
CA HIS A 123 12.54 19.07 -9.05
C HIS A 123 11.48 18.05 -8.61
N PHE A 124 10.25 18.15 -9.11
CA PHE A 124 9.22 17.14 -8.86
C PHE A 124 9.67 15.77 -9.37
N CYS A 125 10.16 15.70 -10.61
CA CYS A 125 10.54 14.45 -11.24
C CYS A 125 11.63 13.71 -10.45
N ASP A 126 12.75 14.39 -10.13
CA ASP A 126 13.86 13.78 -9.43
C ASP A 126 13.50 13.42 -7.98
N THR A 127 12.72 14.28 -7.29
CA THR A 127 12.26 14.02 -5.91
C THR A 127 11.36 12.79 -5.84
N VAL A 128 10.32 12.73 -6.68
CA VAL A 128 9.37 11.61 -6.70
C VAL A 128 10.05 10.32 -7.15
N HIS A 129 10.95 10.38 -8.13
CA HIS A 129 11.71 9.22 -8.57
C HIS A 129 12.62 8.65 -7.47
N LEU A 130 13.39 9.52 -6.79
CA LEU A 130 14.24 9.09 -5.67
C LEU A 130 13.42 8.47 -4.55
N TYR A 131 12.33 9.14 -4.16
CA TYR A 131 11.40 8.64 -3.14
C TYR A 131 10.83 7.28 -3.52
N ALA A 132 10.28 7.13 -4.73
CA ALA A 132 9.68 5.89 -5.22
C ALA A 132 10.69 4.72 -5.23
N LYS A 133 11.95 4.98 -5.59
CA LYS A 133 13.01 3.96 -5.56
C LYS A 133 13.29 3.45 -4.14
N LEU A 134 13.34 4.33 -3.15
CA LEU A 134 13.60 3.95 -1.76
C LEU A 134 12.41 3.21 -1.15
N VAL A 135 11.18 3.67 -1.40
CA VAL A 135 9.98 2.96 -0.91
C VAL A 135 9.82 1.60 -1.60
N ARG A 136 10.20 1.48 -2.89
CA ARG A 136 10.29 0.17 -3.56
C ARG A 136 11.31 -0.74 -2.88
N GLU A 137 12.48 -0.23 -2.51
CA GLU A 137 13.50 -1.02 -1.80
C GLU A 137 12.95 -1.57 -0.46
N LEU A 138 12.17 -0.78 0.27
CA LEU A 138 11.48 -1.24 1.48
C LEU A 138 10.48 -2.37 1.15
N GLU A 139 9.66 -2.22 0.11
CA GLU A 139 8.71 -3.26 -0.32
C GLU A 139 9.43 -4.56 -0.70
N GLN A 140 10.47 -4.48 -1.52
CA GLN A 140 11.29 -5.63 -1.93
C GLN A 140 11.93 -6.32 -0.73
N THR A 141 12.40 -5.54 0.25
CA THR A 141 12.98 -6.06 1.48
C THR A 141 11.95 -6.84 2.29
N VAL A 142 10.76 -6.28 2.49
CA VAL A 142 9.65 -6.97 3.19
C VAL A 142 9.26 -8.24 2.45
N SER A 143 9.06 -8.18 1.13
CA SER A 143 8.72 -9.34 0.31
C SER A 143 9.77 -10.44 0.44
N LYS A 144 11.06 -10.09 0.35
CA LYS A 144 12.15 -11.06 0.52
C LYS A 144 12.17 -11.70 1.91
N MET A 145 11.97 -10.89 2.96
CA MET A 145 11.87 -11.38 4.33
C MET A 145 10.73 -12.38 4.49
N VAL A 146 9.56 -12.11 3.91
CA VAL A 146 8.41 -13.02 3.97
C VAL A 146 8.69 -14.32 3.21
N PHE A 147 9.17 -14.24 1.96
CA PHE A 147 9.48 -15.43 1.16
C PHE A 147 10.49 -16.34 1.88
N GLN A 148 11.51 -15.77 2.50
CA GLN A 148 12.47 -16.54 3.29
C GLN A 148 11.87 -17.11 4.57
N SER A 149 11.06 -16.33 5.30
CA SER A 149 10.43 -16.78 6.54
C SER A 149 9.47 -17.96 6.35
N TYR A 150 8.89 -18.10 5.15
CA TYR A 150 8.04 -19.22 4.76
C TYR A 150 8.80 -20.38 4.11
N GLY A 151 10.13 -20.30 3.95
CA GLY A 151 10.92 -21.35 3.31
C GLY A 151 10.76 -21.42 1.78
N VAL A 152 10.15 -20.40 1.18
CA VAL A 152 9.83 -20.33 -0.26
C VAL A 152 10.71 -19.32 -1.01
N GLY A 153 11.90 -19.04 -0.46
CA GLY A 153 12.85 -18.04 -0.98
C GLY A 153 13.25 -18.23 -2.44
N LYS A 154 13.18 -19.46 -2.97
CA LYS A 154 13.49 -19.76 -4.38
C LYS A 154 12.56 -19.07 -5.39
N TYR A 155 11.36 -18.65 -5.00
CA TYR A 155 10.42 -17.97 -5.90
C TYR A 155 10.54 -16.44 -5.86
N TYR A 156 11.38 -15.88 -4.98
CA TYR A 156 11.46 -14.43 -4.77
C TYR A 156 11.86 -13.67 -6.04
N ASP A 157 12.86 -14.15 -6.78
CA ASP A 157 13.35 -13.43 -7.96
C ASP A 157 12.27 -13.34 -9.05
N SER A 158 11.56 -14.45 -9.32
CA SER A 158 10.42 -14.48 -10.26
C SER A 158 9.26 -13.58 -9.80
N HIS A 159 8.94 -13.59 -8.51
CA HIS A 159 7.95 -12.67 -7.93
C HIS A 159 8.38 -11.21 -8.17
N ASN A 160 9.62 -10.87 -7.81
CA ASN A 160 10.14 -9.52 -7.95
C ASN A 160 10.20 -9.03 -9.42
N GLU A 161 10.52 -9.91 -10.37
CA GLU A 161 10.51 -9.61 -11.81
C GLU A 161 9.10 -9.39 -12.38
N SER A 162 8.09 -10.03 -11.78
CA SER A 162 6.68 -9.89 -12.17
C SER A 162 5.92 -8.82 -11.41
N THR A 163 6.53 -8.19 -10.40
CA THR A 163 5.88 -7.14 -9.61
C THR A 163 5.91 -5.79 -10.31
N ASP A 164 4.73 -5.21 -10.47
CA ASP A 164 4.50 -3.83 -10.90
C ASP A 164 4.13 -2.94 -9.74
N TYR A 165 4.52 -1.67 -9.83
CA TYR A 165 4.30 -0.68 -8.79
C TYR A 165 3.43 0.46 -9.28
N LEU A 166 2.50 0.88 -8.44
CA LEU A 166 1.78 2.14 -8.59
C LEU A 166 2.10 3.04 -7.41
N LEU A 167 2.68 4.22 -7.68
CA LEU A 167 2.78 5.25 -6.67
C LEU A 167 1.55 6.14 -6.78
N ARG A 168 0.72 6.21 -5.73
CA ARG A 168 -0.46 7.07 -5.70
C ARG A 168 -0.31 8.14 -4.64
N TYR A 169 -0.49 9.39 -5.04
CA TYR A 169 -0.72 10.46 -4.09
C TYR A 169 -2.22 10.58 -3.80
N MET A 170 -2.56 10.88 -2.56
CA MET A 170 -3.93 11.03 -2.08
C MET A 170 -4.02 12.30 -1.23
N HIS A 171 -4.90 13.20 -1.64
CA HIS A 171 -5.21 14.44 -0.93
C HIS A 171 -6.65 14.35 -0.41
N TYR A 172 -6.79 14.56 0.90
CA TYR A 172 -8.08 14.63 1.57
C TYR A 172 -8.30 16.05 2.07
N ARG A 173 -9.33 16.72 1.52
CA ARG A 173 -9.73 18.03 2.02
C ARG A 173 -10.40 17.91 3.39
N VAL A 174 -10.42 19.03 4.11
CA VAL A 174 -11.16 19.13 5.37
C VAL A 174 -12.66 19.01 5.07
N PRO A 175 -13.41 18.15 5.79
CA PRO A 175 -14.86 18.11 5.66
C PRO A 175 -15.49 19.42 6.13
N ASN A 176 -16.56 19.85 5.47
CA ASN A 176 -17.35 20.98 5.96
C ASN A 176 -18.12 20.59 7.24
N VAL A 177 -18.59 21.56 8.03
CA VAL A 177 -19.25 21.31 9.34
C VAL A 177 -20.41 20.31 9.26
N GLU A 178 -21.18 20.36 8.17
CA GLU A 178 -22.36 19.51 7.94
C GLU A 178 -22.06 18.26 7.10
N GLU A 179 -20.80 18.04 6.68
CA GLU A 179 -20.41 16.93 5.83
C GLU A 179 -19.90 15.74 6.65
N ASN A 180 -20.20 14.52 6.20
CA ASN A 180 -19.62 13.32 6.77
C ASN A 180 -18.08 13.35 6.65
N ASN A 181 -17.38 12.94 7.71
CA ASN A 181 -15.91 12.93 7.75
C ASN A 181 -15.28 11.65 7.18
N LEU A 182 -16.08 10.77 6.56
CA LEU A 182 -15.59 9.57 5.89
C LEU A 182 -14.76 9.92 4.66
N GLY A 183 -13.44 9.69 4.74
CA GLY A 183 -12.51 9.87 3.61
C GLY A 183 -12.57 8.69 2.64
N VAL A 184 -12.42 7.47 3.16
CA VAL A 184 -12.53 6.21 2.40
C VAL A 184 -13.30 5.20 3.23
N PRO A 185 -14.33 4.52 2.67
CA PRO A 185 -15.04 3.44 3.36
C PRO A 185 -14.12 2.27 3.69
N THR A 186 -14.58 1.39 4.58
CA THR A 186 -13.88 0.14 4.90
C THR A 186 -13.65 -0.69 3.65
N HIS A 187 -12.41 -1.12 3.45
CA HIS A 187 -12.00 -1.97 2.34
C HIS A 187 -10.70 -2.71 2.67
N THR A 188 -10.35 -3.67 1.82
CA THR A 188 -9.00 -4.25 1.71
C THR A 188 -8.40 -3.85 0.37
N ASP A 189 -7.07 -3.70 0.33
CA ASP A 189 -6.37 -3.42 -0.92
C ASP A 189 -6.35 -4.65 -1.84
N LYS A 190 -6.42 -4.43 -3.15
CA LYS A 190 -6.43 -5.51 -4.16
C LYS A 190 -5.03 -5.93 -4.61
N THR A 191 -4.04 -5.54 -3.83
CA THR A 191 -2.59 -5.60 -4.11
C THR A 191 -1.94 -6.79 -3.43
N LEU A 192 -0.64 -6.95 -3.68
CA LEU A 192 0.24 -7.77 -2.86
C LEU A 192 0.53 -7.03 -1.54
N ILE A 193 1.38 -6.00 -1.59
CA ILE A 193 1.77 -5.18 -0.45
C ILE A 193 1.46 -3.72 -0.76
N THR A 194 0.97 -3.02 0.25
CA THR A 194 0.82 -1.56 0.23
C THR A 194 1.75 -0.94 1.26
N ILE A 195 2.52 0.07 0.85
CA ILE A 195 3.30 0.92 1.77
C ILE A 195 2.69 2.32 1.77
N LEU A 196 2.18 2.76 2.92
CA LEU A 196 1.63 4.09 3.12
C LEU A 196 2.60 4.99 3.89
N HIS A 197 2.72 6.22 3.42
CA HIS A 197 3.40 7.33 4.08
C HIS A 197 2.44 8.52 4.12
N GLN A 198 2.29 9.18 5.26
CA GLN A 198 1.39 10.34 5.38
C GLN A 198 2.04 11.49 6.13
N ASN A 199 1.45 12.67 5.98
CA ASN A 199 1.72 13.78 6.88
C ASN A 199 1.16 13.52 8.29
N GLN A 200 1.45 14.40 9.25
CA GLN A 200 1.07 14.26 10.67
C GLN A 200 -0.42 14.54 10.93
N VAL A 201 -1.31 14.23 9.99
CA VAL A 201 -2.76 14.32 10.13
C VAL A 201 -3.33 12.90 10.20
N CYS A 202 -3.81 12.52 11.38
CA CYS A 202 -4.40 11.20 11.61
C CYS A 202 -5.66 10.98 10.75
N GLY A 203 -5.92 9.72 10.43
CA GLY A 203 -7.18 9.33 9.81
C GLY A 203 -7.25 7.88 9.34
N LEU A 204 -6.11 7.21 9.14
CA LEU A 204 -6.09 5.78 8.86
C LEU A 204 -6.52 5.00 10.10
N GLU A 205 -7.51 4.11 9.92
CA GLU A 205 -7.91 3.14 10.93
C GLU A 205 -7.84 1.73 10.33
N VAL A 206 -7.21 0.80 11.03
CA VAL A 206 -7.08 -0.61 10.65
C VAL A 206 -7.91 -1.47 11.59
N LYS A 207 -8.61 -2.47 11.05
CA LYS A 207 -9.44 -3.40 11.79
C LYS A 207 -8.62 -4.61 12.25
N THR A 208 -8.68 -4.93 13.54
CA THR A 208 -8.08 -6.14 14.11
C THR A 208 -8.90 -7.39 13.76
N LYS A 209 -8.37 -8.57 14.09
CA LYS A 209 -9.09 -9.85 13.94
C LYS A 209 -10.28 -9.98 14.88
N GLU A 210 -10.25 -9.24 16.00
CA GLU A 210 -11.31 -9.14 17.01
C GLU A 210 -12.34 -8.05 16.66
N ASP A 211 -12.34 -7.55 15.42
CA ASP A 211 -13.23 -6.53 14.89
C ASP A 211 -13.10 -5.14 15.56
N GLU A 212 -11.99 -4.88 16.26
CA GLU A 212 -11.68 -3.57 16.86
C GLU A 212 -10.95 -2.65 15.87
N TRP A 213 -11.10 -1.34 16.01
CA TRP A 213 -10.42 -0.35 15.17
C TRP A 213 -9.19 0.23 15.89
N ILE A 214 -8.02 0.08 15.26
CA ILE A 214 -6.78 0.74 15.65
C ILE A 214 -6.63 2.02 14.81
N GLU A 215 -6.63 3.17 15.46
CA GLU A 215 -6.18 4.42 14.84
C GLU A 215 -4.67 4.39 14.70
N VAL A 216 -4.18 4.54 13.46
CA VAL A 216 -2.74 4.44 13.20
C VAL A 216 -2.09 5.80 13.35
N GLU A 217 -1.21 5.91 14.35
CA GLU A 217 -0.31 7.04 14.50
C GLU A 217 0.93 6.84 13.61
N PHE A 218 1.37 7.91 12.95
CA PHE A 218 2.55 7.90 12.09
C PHE A 218 3.68 8.70 12.74
N PRO A 219 4.62 8.03 13.43
CA PRO A 219 5.88 8.64 13.81
C PRO A 219 6.61 9.25 12.60
N PRO A 220 7.48 10.26 12.81
CA PRO A 220 8.36 10.74 11.75
C PRO A 220 9.14 9.59 11.09
N SER A 221 9.32 9.66 9.77
CA SER A 221 10.02 8.64 8.98
C SER A 221 9.49 7.20 9.14
N SER A 222 8.19 7.07 9.43
CA SER A 222 7.51 5.79 9.52
C SER A 222 6.56 5.54 8.36
N PHE A 223 6.39 4.27 8.03
CA PHE A 223 5.53 3.79 6.97
C PHE A 223 4.60 2.72 7.53
N VAL A 224 3.38 2.64 7.04
CA VAL A 224 2.55 1.45 7.30
C VAL A 224 2.73 0.50 6.15
N VAL A 225 3.11 -0.74 6.45
CA VAL A 225 3.17 -1.84 5.47
C VAL A 225 1.95 -2.73 5.71
N MET A 226 1.17 -2.98 4.66
CA MET A 226 -0.07 -3.75 4.74
C MET A 226 -0.12 -4.84 3.69
N ALA A 227 -0.67 -6.00 4.04
CA ALA A 227 -1.03 -7.03 3.09
C ALA A 227 -2.35 -6.70 2.39
N GLY A 228 -2.39 -6.90 1.08
CA GLY A 228 -3.60 -6.87 0.27
C GLY A 228 -4.14 -8.28 -0.02
N ASP A 229 -5.28 -8.32 -0.70
CA ASP A 229 -6.00 -9.54 -1.06
C ASP A 229 -5.15 -10.50 -1.91
N ALA A 230 -4.32 -9.97 -2.82
CA ALA A 230 -3.50 -10.82 -3.67
C ALA A 230 -2.41 -11.55 -2.89
N PHE A 231 -1.88 -10.90 -1.85
CA PHE A 231 -0.94 -11.53 -0.93
C PHE A 231 -1.62 -12.53 0.00
N GLN A 232 -2.86 -12.26 0.40
CA GLN A 232 -3.67 -13.24 1.14
C GLN A 232 -3.85 -14.54 0.34
N VAL A 233 -4.14 -14.42 -0.96
CA VAL A 233 -4.21 -15.59 -1.85
C VAL A 233 -2.86 -16.28 -1.95
N TRP A 234 -1.79 -15.54 -2.29
CA TRP A 234 -0.43 -16.10 -2.43
C TRP A 234 0.01 -16.86 -1.17
N SER A 235 -0.30 -16.33 0.03
CA SER A 235 0.04 -16.94 1.31
C SER A 235 -0.91 -18.07 1.75
N ASN A 236 -1.88 -18.44 0.93
CA ASN A 236 -2.93 -19.42 1.22
C ASN A 236 -3.65 -19.14 2.55
N ASP A 237 -4.10 -17.89 2.74
CA ASP A 237 -4.80 -17.40 3.94
C ASP A 237 -3.96 -17.37 5.24
N ARG A 238 -2.63 -17.60 5.17
CA ARG A 238 -1.75 -17.42 6.34
C ARG A 238 -1.68 -15.96 6.77
N VAL A 239 -1.67 -15.04 5.81
CA VAL A 239 -1.78 -13.60 6.03
C VAL A 239 -3.14 -13.14 5.54
N ARG A 240 -3.89 -12.43 6.38
CA ARG A 240 -5.15 -11.80 5.98
C ARG A 240 -4.88 -10.39 5.48
N ALA A 241 -5.60 -9.97 4.45
CA ALA A 241 -5.55 -8.60 3.97
C ALA A 241 -6.01 -7.62 5.06
N ALA A 242 -5.31 -6.50 5.21
CA ALA A 242 -5.63 -5.52 6.23
C ALA A 242 -6.91 -4.75 5.86
N SER A 243 -8.01 -5.03 6.56
CA SER A 243 -9.25 -4.25 6.45
C SER A 243 -9.03 -2.88 7.09
N HIS A 244 -9.18 -1.80 6.33
CA HIS A 244 -8.90 -0.46 6.80
C HIS A 244 -9.85 0.58 6.21
N ARG A 245 -9.91 1.76 6.82
CA ARG A 245 -10.71 2.91 6.38
C ARG A 245 -9.98 4.22 6.67
N VAL A 246 -10.51 5.33 6.12
CA VAL A 246 -10.01 6.67 6.44
C VAL A 246 -11.13 7.52 7.00
N ILE A 247 -10.97 8.00 8.24
CA ILE A 247 -11.86 8.93 8.93
C ILE A 247 -11.11 10.24 9.18
N MET A 248 -11.58 11.34 8.62
CA MET A 248 -10.95 12.65 8.79
C MET A 248 -11.25 13.20 10.18
N LYS A 249 -10.21 13.53 10.96
CA LYS A 249 -10.34 13.99 12.36
C LYS A 249 -9.69 15.35 12.63
N GLY A 250 -9.43 16.14 11.60
CA GLY A 250 -8.66 17.39 11.73
C GLY A 250 -9.26 18.56 10.95
N ASN A 251 -8.70 19.74 11.21
CA ASN A 251 -8.97 21.00 10.52
C ASN A 251 -7.90 21.33 9.46
N LYS A 252 -7.09 20.33 9.07
CA LYS A 252 -6.04 20.44 8.05
C LYS A 252 -6.23 19.37 6.99
N ALA A 253 -5.82 19.67 5.76
CA ALA A 253 -5.76 18.69 4.69
C ALA A 253 -4.80 17.55 5.04
N ARG A 254 -5.17 16.33 4.69
CA ARG A 254 -4.33 15.14 4.86
C ARG A 254 -3.75 14.73 3.52
N PHE A 255 -2.45 14.47 3.52
CA PHE A 255 -1.73 13.97 2.35
C PHE A 255 -1.18 12.59 2.66
N THR A 256 -1.32 11.67 1.72
CA THR A 256 -0.79 10.32 1.81
C THR A 256 -0.20 9.92 0.48
N ILE A 257 0.95 9.28 0.51
CA ILE A 257 1.56 8.63 -0.63
C ILE A 257 1.52 7.13 -0.36
N GLY A 258 0.97 6.38 -1.30
CA GLY A 258 0.93 4.92 -1.24
C GLY A 258 1.73 4.32 -2.38
N LEU A 259 2.63 3.40 -2.08
CA LEU A 259 3.21 2.49 -3.06
C LEU A 259 2.45 1.16 -3.01
N PHE A 260 1.84 0.78 -4.12
CA PHE A 260 1.01 -0.41 -4.23
C PHE A 260 1.68 -1.41 -5.19
N SER A 261 2.03 -2.61 -4.69
CA SER A 261 2.58 -3.68 -5.53
C SER A 261 1.48 -4.59 -6.08
N HIS A 262 1.52 -4.88 -7.37
CA HIS A 262 0.63 -5.79 -8.07
C HIS A 262 1.48 -6.83 -8.82
N GLN A 263 0.99 -8.05 -8.97
CA GLN A 263 1.70 -9.07 -9.75
C GLN A 263 1.17 -9.12 -11.19
N LYS A 264 2.07 -9.11 -12.17
CA LYS A 264 1.76 -9.47 -13.55
C LYS A 264 1.62 -10.99 -13.68
N GLY A 265 0.68 -11.41 -14.52
CA GLY A 265 0.44 -12.83 -14.79
C GLY A 265 -0.36 -13.50 -13.68
N ILE A 266 -0.18 -14.81 -13.56
CA ILE A 266 -0.97 -15.64 -12.66
C ILE A 266 -0.26 -15.75 -11.30
N ILE A 267 -1.00 -15.44 -10.24
CA ILE A 267 -0.59 -15.71 -8.86
C ILE A 267 -1.02 -17.12 -8.49
N GLU A 268 -0.07 -17.90 -7.99
CA GLU A 268 -0.27 -19.26 -7.51
C GLU A 268 0.20 -19.37 -6.06
N VAL A 269 -0.47 -20.23 -5.29
CA VAL A 269 -0.02 -20.61 -3.96
C VAL A 269 1.22 -21.49 -4.10
N PRO A 270 2.36 -21.14 -3.48
CA PRO A 270 3.51 -22.04 -3.43
C PRO A 270 3.14 -23.38 -2.79
N GLU A 271 3.57 -24.48 -3.41
CA GLU A 271 3.26 -25.84 -2.95
C GLU A 271 3.65 -26.07 -1.48
N GLU A 272 4.75 -25.46 -1.02
CA GLU A 272 5.22 -25.55 0.36
C GLU A 272 4.28 -24.91 1.39
N LEU A 273 3.34 -24.05 0.97
CA LEU A 273 2.33 -23.45 1.84
C LEU A 273 1.04 -24.28 1.95
N VAL A 274 0.93 -25.34 1.15
CA VAL A 274 -0.16 -26.31 1.17
C VAL A 274 0.25 -27.51 2.02
N THR A 275 -0.44 -27.70 3.14
CA THR A 275 -0.22 -28.84 4.04
C THR A 275 -1.54 -29.51 4.38
N ASP A 276 -1.51 -30.66 5.05
CA ASP A 276 -2.73 -31.33 5.51
C ASP A 276 -3.53 -30.44 6.49
N GLU A 277 -2.84 -29.63 7.29
CA GLU A 277 -3.44 -28.66 8.22
C GLU A 277 -3.87 -27.34 7.55
N ASN A 278 -3.30 -27.01 6.38
CA ASN A 278 -3.64 -25.83 5.59
C ASN A 278 -3.77 -26.19 4.11
N PRO A 279 -4.87 -26.87 3.70
CA PRO A 279 -5.07 -27.30 2.33
C PRO A 279 -5.19 -26.10 1.38
N LEU A 280 -5.10 -26.35 0.07
CA LEU A 280 -5.24 -25.31 -0.95
C LEU A 280 -6.63 -24.66 -0.89
N LYS A 281 -6.68 -23.35 -0.66
CA LYS A 281 -7.94 -22.58 -0.54
C LYS A 281 -8.28 -21.74 -1.77
N PHE A 282 -7.30 -21.54 -2.65
CA PHE A 282 -7.41 -20.65 -3.79
C PHE A 282 -6.90 -21.31 -5.06
N LYS A 283 -7.63 -21.12 -6.16
CA LYS A 283 -7.18 -21.37 -7.51
C LYS A 283 -6.20 -20.28 -7.96
N PRO A 284 -5.29 -20.61 -8.90
CA PRO A 284 -4.49 -19.64 -9.61
C PRO A 284 -5.34 -18.50 -10.19
N PHE A 285 -4.90 -17.24 -10.04
CA PHE A 285 -5.69 -16.09 -10.49
C PHE A 285 -4.83 -14.93 -11.03
N ASP A 286 -5.39 -14.16 -11.97
CA ASP A 286 -4.79 -12.91 -12.46
C ASP A 286 -5.13 -11.74 -11.52
N ASN A 287 -4.10 -11.07 -10.97
CA ASN A 287 -4.27 -9.95 -10.05
C ASN A 287 -5.03 -8.77 -10.68
N PHE A 288 -4.70 -8.41 -11.93
CA PHE A 288 -5.36 -7.30 -12.61
C PHE A 288 -6.79 -7.66 -13.03
N GLY A 289 -7.04 -8.92 -13.39
CA GLY A 289 -8.37 -9.48 -13.58
C GLY A 289 -9.23 -9.38 -12.31
N TYR A 290 -8.66 -9.75 -11.16
CA TYR A 290 -9.34 -9.59 -9.87
C TYR A 290 -9.65 -8.13 -9.53
N LEU A 291 -8.71 -7.21 -9.77
CA LEU A 291 -8.94 -5.78 -9.57
C LEU A 291 -10.17 -5.33 -10.38
N ARG A 292 -10.27 -5.72 -11.65
CA ARG A 292 -11.43 -5.40 -12.49
C ARG A 292 -12.72 -6.07 -12.01
N PHE A 293 -12.66 -7.34 -11.63
CA PHE A 293 -13.79 -8.08 -11.07
C PHE A 293 -14.35 -7.37 -9.83
N SER A 294 -13.50 -6.88 -8.93
CA SER A 294 -13.91 -6.18 -7.70
C SER A 294 -14.74 -4.90 -7.96
N LEU A 295 -14.73 -4.40 -9.19
CA LEU A 295 -15.49 -3.23 -9.62
C LEU A 295 -16.81 -3.56 -10.31
N THR A 296 -17.04 -4.82 -10.64
CA THR A 296 -18.33 -5.28 -11.18
C THR A 296 -19.41 -5.27 -10.09
N GLU A 297 -20.68 -5.35 -10.48
CA GLU A 297 -21.79 -5.48 -9.51
C GLU A 297 -21.66 -6.75 -8.67
N GLU A 298 -21.22 -7.84 -9.28
CA GLU A 298 -20.95 -9.12 -8.61
C GLU A 298 -19.83 -8.97 -7.58
N GLY A 299 -18.66 -8.46 -7.99
CA GLY A 299 -17.53 -8.27 -7.09
C GLY A 299 -17.81 -7.30 -5.93
N ARG A 300 -18.65 -6.28 -6.14
CA ARG A 300 -19.05 -5.34 -5.07
C ARG A 300 -20.07 -5.92 -4.07
N ARG A 301 -20.86 -6.91 -4.49
CA ARG A 301 -21.86 -7.58 -3.64
C ARG A 301 -21.30 -8.79 -2.91
N ALA A 302 -20.19 -9.35 -3.38
CA ALA A 302 -19.51 -10.44 -2.72
C ALA A 302 -19.08 -10.03 -1.31
N GLU A 303 -19.39 -10.87 -0.32
CA GLU A 303 -18.94 -10.70 1.07
C GLU A 303 -17.40 -10.77 1.15
N ASP A 304 -16.82 -11.67 0.38
CA ASP A 304 -15.37 -11.84 0.20
C ASP A 304 -15.07 -11.89 -1.31
N PRO A 305 -14.77 -10.73 -1.94
CA PRO A 305 -14.57 -10.67 -3.39
C PRO A 305 -13.40 -11.50 -3.87
N VAL A 306 -12.33 -11.64 -3.07
CA VAL A 306 -11.18 -12.43 -3.47
C VAL A 306 -11.52 -13.91 -3.49
N LYS A 307 -12.24 -14.43 -2.48
CA LYS A 307 -12.75 -15.80 -2.52
C LYS A 307 -13.76 -16.04 -3.64
N ALA A 308 -14.60 -15.06 -3.95
CA ALA A 308 -15.53 -15.18 -5.07
C ALA A 308 -14.80 -15.31 -6.42
N TYR A 309 -13.66 -14.63 -6.58
CA TYR A 309 -12.87 -14.67 -7.81
C TYR A 309 -11.93 -15.88 -7.92
N SER A 310 -11.21 -16.18 -6.84
CA SER A 310 -10.13 -17.19 -6.83
C SER A 310 -10.46 -18.45 -6.02
N GLY A 311 -11.69 -18.62 -5.52
CA GLY A 311 -12.05 -19.77 -4.69
C GLY A 311 -11.96 -21.13 -5.39
N VAL A 312 -11.86 -22.19 -4.57
CA VAL A 312 -11.89 -23.61 -5.00
C VAL A 312 -13.32 -24.09 -5.23
#